data_AF-A0AAV3YM27-F1
#
_entry.id   AF-A0AAV3YM27-F1
#
_cell.length_a   1.000
_cell.length_b   1.000
_cell.length_c   1.000
_cell.angle_alpha   90.00
_cell.angle_beta   90.00
_cell.angle_gamma   90.00
#
_symmetry.space_group_name_H-M   'P 1'
#
loop_
_entity.id
_entity.type
_entity.pdbx_description
1 polymer ?
#
loop_
_entity_poly.entity_id
_entity_poly.type
_entity_poly.pdbx_seq_one_letter_code
_entity_poly.pdbx_strand_id
1 'polypeptide(L)'
;MDTLRKQKRKLKKQIRAASSVETNGLLVIWRQLKARHSALSRAEPARKKRSQKRKNQERFIRDPFQFARQLFLQLKSGTLTVDREELETHLKRPIQIPLARYPWKNLQALYGQLPQE
;
A
#
# COMPACT_ATOMS: atom_id res chain seq x y z
N MET A 1 0.93 -1.71 -23.45
CA MET A 1 1.69 -0.58 -22.86
C MET A 1 3.03 -0.31 -23.55
N ASP A 2 3.75 -1.34 -23.97
CA ASP A 2 5.12 -1.21 -24.50
C ASP A 2 5.19 -0.48 -25.84
N THR A 3 4.17 -0.63 -26.68
CA THR A 3 4.03 0.11 -27.94
C THR A 3 4.00 1.62 -27.71
N LEU A 4 3.19 2.12 -26.76
CA LEU A 4 3.14 3.55 -26.39
C LEU A 4 4.48 4.04 -25.81
N ARG A 5 5.17 3.22 -25.01
CA ARG A 5 6.48 3.57 -24.45
C ARG A 5 7.53 3.72 -25.56
N LYS A 6 7.55 2.79 -26.53
CA LYS A 6 8.42 2.83 -27.72
C LYS A 6 8.11 4.07 -28.58
N GLN A 7 6.83 4.34 -28.85
CA GLN A 7 6.39 5.52 -29.62
C GLN A 7 6.82 6.84 -28.94
N LYS A 8 6.60 6.99 -27.62
CA LYS A 8 7.06 8.18 -26.88
C LYS A 8 8.57 8.36 -26.90
N ARG A 9 9.34 7.26 -26.80
CA ARG A 9 10.81 7.30 -26.90
C ARG A 9 11.26 7.73 -28.29
N LYS A 10 10.67 7.17 -29.35
CA LYS A 10 10.95 7.55 -30.75
C LYS A 10 10.63 9.03 -30.99
N LEU A 11 9.47 9.49 -30.55
CA LEU A 11 9.07 10.89 -30.71
C LEU A 11 10.00 11.85 -29.96
N LYS A 12 10.46 11.47 -28.76
CA LYS A 12 11.43 12.27 -28.00
C LYS A 12 12.79 12.37 -28.71
N LYS A 13 13.19 11.33 -29.45
CA LYS A 13 14.39 11.39 -30.31
C LYS A 13 14.17 12.33 -31.50
N GLN A 14 13.01 12.24 -32.15
CA GLN A 14 12.65 13.12 -33.28
C GLN A 14 12.59 14.60 -32.85
N ILE A 15 11.99 14.90 -31.69
CA ILE A 15 11.95 16.26 -31.13
C ILE A 15 13.35 16.85 -30.93
N ARG A 16 14.34 16.03 -30.56
CA ARG A 16 15.72 16.51 -30.36
C ARG A 16 16.45 16.82 -31.67
N ALA A 17 15.99 16.24 -32.79
CA ALA A 17 16.62 16.39 -34.10
C ALA A 17 15.84 17.33 -35.04
N ALA A 18 14.67 17.82 -34.62
CA ALA A 18 13.76 18.59 -35.46
C ALA A 18 14.05 20.10 -35.40
N SER A 19 13.64 20.84 -36.43
CA SER A 19 13.71 22.31 -36.44
C SER A 19 12.67 22.95 -35.50
N SER A 20 12.83 24.22 -35.14
CA SER A 20 11.94 24.92 -34.18
C SER A 20 10.45 24.86 -34.56
N VAL A 21 10.14 24.89 -35.86
CA VAL A 21 8.77 24.83 -36.38
C VAL A 21 8.15 23.44 -36.21
N GLU A 22 8.90 22.40 -36.57
CA GLU A 22 8.46 21.00 -36.45
C GLU A 22 8.34 20.54 -35.00
N THR A 23 9.19 21.12 -34.12
CA THR A 23 9.23 20.81 -32.69
C THR A 23 7.86 21.05 -32.04
N ASN A 24 7.18 22.13 -32.43
CA ASN A 24 5.86 22.48 -31.88
C ASN A 24 4.81 21.42 -32.21
N GLY A 25 4.76 20.94 -33.46
CA GLY A 25 3.84 19.87 -33.87
C GLY A 25 4.15 18.55 -33.16
N LEU A 26 5.43 18.18 -33.07
CA LEU A 26 5.86 16.97 -32.38
C LEU A 26 5.55 17.02 -30.86
N LEU A 27 5.64 18.19 -30.23
CA LEU A 27 5.27 18.35 -28.81
C LEU A 27 3.79 18.12 -28.56
N VAL A 28 2.90 18.54 -29.47
CA VAL A 28 1.45 18.28 -29.37
C VAL A 28 1.19 16.77 -29.39
N ILE A 29 1.77 16.07 -30.37
CA ILE A 29 1.63 14.61 -30.50
C ILE A 29 2.22 13.90 -29.26
N TRP A 30 3.35 14.38 -28.74
CA TRP A 30 3.96 13.84 -27.53
C TRP A 30 3.05 13.97 -26.31
N ARG A 31 2.41 15.13 -26.13
CA ARG A 31 1.47 15.37 -25.02
C ARG A 31 0.28 14.44 -25.10
N GLN A 32 -0.30 14.24 -26.29
CA GLN A 32 -1.41 13.30 -26.50
C GLN A 32 -1.01 11.87 -26.14
N LEU A 33 0.16 11.41 -26.61
CA LEU A 33 0.69 10.09 -26.25
C LEU A 33 0.98 9.97 -24.74
N LYS A 34 1.49 11.01 -24.10
CA LYS A 34 1.71 11.05 -22.65
C LYS A 34 0.39 10.93 -21.88
N ALA A 35 -0.64 11.66 -22.30
CA ALA A 35 -1.96 11.61 -21.68
C ALA A 35 -2.59 10.21 -21.79
N ARG A 36 -2.58 9.61 -23.00
CA ARG A 36 -3.05 8.24 -23.24
C ARG A 36 -2.31 7.21 -22.37
N HIS A 37 -0.98 7.29 -22.34
CA HIS A 37 -0.18 6.40 -21.47
C HIS A 37 -0.56 6.57 -20.00
N SER A 38 -0.68 7.81 -19.52
CA SER A 38 -1.03 8.07 -18.12
C SER A 38 -2.42 7.56 -17.75
N ALA A 39 -3.42 7.74 -18.63
CA ALA A 39 -4.77 7.24 -18.42
C ALA A 39 -4.78 5.71 -18.31
N LEU A 40 -4.13 5.01 -19.23
CA LEU A 40 -4.02 3.56 -19.20
C LEU A 40 -3.25 3.07 -17.96
N SER A 41 -2.17 3.74 -17.57
CA SER A 41 -1.36 3.34 -16.41
C SER A 41 -2.11 3.48 -15.09
N ARG A 42 -3.09 4.38 -15.02
CA ARG A 42 -3.97 4.51 -13.85
C ARG A 42 -5.14 3.52 -13.90
N ALA A 43 -5.65 3.23 -15.10
CA ALA A 43 -6.78 2.32 -15.28
C ALA A 43 -6.45 0.87 -14.89
N GLU A 44 -5.25 0.38 -15.21
CA GLU A 44 -4.81 -0.98 -14.88
C GLU A 44 -4.81 -1.27 -13.36
N PRO A 45 -4.09 -0.53 -12.51
CA PRO A 45 -4.09 -0.77 -11.07
C PRO A 45 -5.47 -0.50 -10.45
N ALA A 46 -6.24 0.47 -10.97
CA ALA A 46 -7.61 0.68 -10.52
C ALA A 46 -8.51 -0.54 -10.78
N ARG A 47 -8.42 -1.15 -11.97
CA ARG A 47 -9.13 -2.40 -12.30
C ARG A 47 -8.67 -3.54 -11.40
N LYS A 48 -7.36 -3.70 -11.20
CA LYS A 48 -6.80 -4.74 -10.31
C LYS A 48 -7.30 -4.56 -8.87
N LYS A 49 -7.31 -3.34 -8.35
CA LYS A 49 -7.82 -3.01 -7.01
C LYS A 49 -9.32 -3.31 -6.88
N ARG A 50 -10.14 -2.94 -7.88
CA ARG A 50 -11.57 -3.26 -7.91
C ARG A 50 -11.82 -4.77 -7.95
N SER A 51 -11.08 -5.49 -8.79
CA SER A 51 -11.16 -6.95 -8.87
C SER A 51 -10.78 -7.61 -7.54
N GLN A 52 -9.69 -7.17 -6.92
CA GLN A 52 -9.27 -7.69 -5.61
C GLN A 52 -10.29 -7.40 -4.51
N LYS A 53 -10.86 -6.19 -4.49
CA LYS A 53 -11.93 -5.84 -3.55
C LYS A 53 -13.12 -6.79 -3.71
N ARG A 54 -13.57 -7.03 -4.95
CA ARG A 54 -14.68 -7.95 -5.24
C ARG A 54 -14.38 -9.37 -4.77
N LYS A 55 -13.18 -9.90 -5.11
CA LYS A 55 -12.74 -11.23 -4.65
C LYS A 55 -12.69 -11.33 -3.12
N ASN A 56 -12.23 -10.28 -2.43
CA ASN A 56 -12.19 -10.26 -0.97
C ASN A 56 -13.59 -10.25 -0.37
N GLN A 57 -14.52 -9.47 -0.95
CA GLN A 57 -15.92 -9.46 -0.55
C GLN A 57 -16.57 -10.84 -0.75
N GLU A 58 -16.38 -11.45 -1.93
CA GLU A 58 -16.87 -12.79 -2.25
C GLU A 58 -16.34 -13.83 -1.24
N ARG A 59 -15.04 -13.76 -0.88
CA ARG A 59 -14.44 -14.64 0.14
C ARG A 59 -15.05 -14.44 1.52
N PHE A 60 -15.23 -13.20 1.94
CA PHE A 60 -15.84 -12.89 3.24
C PHE A 60 -17.29 -13.37 3.33
N ILE A 61 -18.08 -13.16 2.26
CA ILE A 61 -19.47 -13.62 2.21
C ILE A 61 -19.55 -15.15 2.24
N ARG A 62 -18.64 -15.84 1.54
CA ARG A 62 -18.59 -17.31 1.49
C ARG A 62 -18.27 -17.93 2.85
N ASP A 63 -17.25 -17.41 3.54
CA ASP A 63 -16.87 -17.88 4.88
C ASP A 63 -16.25 -16.71 5.68
N PRO A 64 -17.06 -16.03 6.52
CA PRO A 64 -16.61 -14.85 7.25
C PRO A 64 -15.59 -15.20 8.33
N PHE A 65 -15.70 -16.37 8.97
CA PHE A 65 -14.82 -16.78 10.05
C PHE A 65 -13.46 -17.22 9.51
N GLN A 66 -13.41 -17.99 8.42
CA GLN A 66 -12.15 -18.33 7.76
C GLN A 66 -11.46 -17.09 7.20
N PHE A 67 -12.21 -16.15 6.62
CA PHE A 67 -11.65 -14.89 6.13
C PHE A 67 -11.08 -14.03 7.28
N ALA A 68 -11.81 -13.89 8.39
CA ALA A 68 -11.32 -13.19 9.58
C ALA A 68 -10.09 -13.89 10.17
N ARG A 69 -10.09 -15.23 10.24
CA ARG A 69 -8.91 -16.02 10.63
C ARG A 69 -7.73 -15.72 9.72
N GLN A 70 -7.89 -15.64 8.41
CA GLN A 70 -6.79 -15.26 7.51
C GLN A 70 -6.28 -13.83 7.75
N LEU A 71 -7.15 -12.88 8.12
CA LEU A 71 -6.75 -11.50 8.42
C LEU A 71 -5.99 -11.38 9.75
N PHE A 72 -6.44 -12.06 10.79
CA PHE A 72 -5.90 -11.92 12.16
C PHE A 72 -4.85 -12.98 12.51
N LEU A 73 -4.95 -14.18 11.94
CA LEU A 73 -3.98 -15.27 12.06
C LEU A 73 -2.97 -15.30 10.91
N GLN A 74 -2.90 -14.24 10.09
CA GLN A 74 -1.72 -14.01 9.28
C GLN A 74 -0.52 -14.09 10.23
N LEU A 75 0.28 -15.15 10.10
CA LEU A 75 1.17 -15.53 11.18
C LEU A 75 2.08 -14.34 11.50
N LYS A 76 1.96 -13.82 12.73
CA LYS A 76 3.02 -13.04 13.36
C LYS A 76 4.24 -13.94 13.68
N SER A 77 4.47 -15.00 12.91
CA SER A 77 5.61 -15.86 13.06
C SER A 77 6.71 -15.36 12.14
N GLY A 78 7.71 -14.72 12.72
CA GLY A 78 9.06 -14.74 12.19
C GLY A 78 9.86 -15.76 13.00
N THR A 79 10.87 -16.36 12.38
CA THR A 79 11.90 -17.08 13.14
C THR A 79 12.74 -16.03 13.85
N LEU A 80 12.68 -15.99 15.18
CA LEU A 80 13.58 -15.15 15.95
C LEU A 80 14.93 -15.88 16.00
N THR A 81 15.99 -15.28 15.47
CA THR A 81 17.36 -15.83 15.52
C THR A 81 18.03 -15.64 16.88
N VAL A 82 17.29 -15.11 17.86
CA VAL A 82 17.80 -14.73 19.17
C VAL A 82 17.61 -15.90 20.13
N ASP A 83 18.61 -16.12 20.99
CA ASP A 83 18.55 -17.15 22.01
C ASP A 83 17.46 -16.85 23.06
N ARG A 84 16.91 -17.92 23.63
CA ARG A 84 15.78 -17.85 24.56
C ARG A 84 16.09 -16.98 25.80
N GLU A 85 17.32 -17.04 26.29
CA GLU A 85 17.75 -16.31 27.48
C GLU A 85 17.78 -14.79 27.26
N GLU A 86 18.25 -14.37 26.08
CA GLU A 86 18.27 -12.96 25.68
C GLU A 86 16.83 -12.45 25.51
N LEU A 87 15.96 -13.25 24.87
CA LEU A 87 14.54 -12.94 24.74
C LEU A 87 13.85 -12.76 26.10
N GLU A 88 14.04 -13.70 27.03
CA GLU A 88 13.45 -13.64 28.37
C GLU A 88 13.96 -12.44 29.17
N THR A 89 15.24 -12.09 29.00
CA THR A 89 15.83 -10.89 29.61
C THR A 89 15.21 -9.61 29.04
N HIS A 90 14.95 -9.56 27.73
CA HIS A 90 14.26 -8.45 27.09
C HIS A 90 12.79 -8.32 27.53
N LEU A 91 12.08 -9.44 27.71
CA LEU A 91 10.68 -9.45 28.16
C LEU A 91 10.51 -9.04 29.62
N LYS A 92 11.50 -9.36 30.48
CA LYS A 92 11.52 -8.94 31.89
C LYS A 92 11.84 -7.46 32.07
N ARG A 93 12.35 -6.77 31.04
CA ARG A 93 12.51 -5.31 31.10
C ARG A 93 11.13 -4.67 31.07
N PRO A 94 10.79 -3.79 32.03
CA PRO A 94 9.56 -3.03 31.94
C PRO A 94 9.62 -2.23 30.65
N ILE A 95 8.69 -2.50 29.73
CA ILE A 95 8.63 -1.76 28.48
C ILE A 95 8.19 -0.34 28.87
N GLN A 96 9.14 0.57 29.01
CA GLN A 96 8.88 1.99 29.16
C GLN A 96 8.39 2.51 27.81
N ILE A 97 7.15 2.18 27.45
CA ILE A 97 6.47 2.78 26.31
C ILE A 97 5.96 4.13 26.78
N PRO A 98 6.44 5.26 26.23
CA PRO A 98 5.88 6.56 26.58
C PRO A 98 4.38 6.58 26.24
N LEU A 99 3.52 6.85 27.24
CA LEU A 99 2.06 6.94 27.06
C LEU A 99 1.65 7.96 25.98
N ALA A 100 2.56 8.85 25.58
CA ALA A 100 2.35 9.80 24.49
C ALA A 100 1.98 9.16 23.14
N ARG A 101 2.24 7.85 22.94
CA ARG A 101 2.08 7.18 21.64
C ARG A 101 0.73 6.46 21.43
N TYR A 102 -0.20 6.47 22.40
CA TYR A 102 -1.53 5.87 22.25
C TYR A 102 -2.67 6.92 22.12
N PRO A 103 -3.69 6.67 21.27
CA PRO A 103 -4.86 7.54 21.11
C PRO A 103 -5.90 7.39 22.23
N TRP A 104 -5.80 6.39 23.10
CA TRP A 104 -6.76 6.11 24.16
C TRP A 104 -6.26 6.60 25.53
N LYS A 105 -6.04 7.91 25.64
CA LYS A 105 -5.57 8.58 26.88
C LYS A 105 -6.49 8.43 28.10
N ASN A 106 -7.62 7.73 27.99
CA ASN A 106 -8.72 7.81 28.96
C ASN A 106 -9.09 6.46 29.59
N LEU A 107 -8.16 5.50 29.71
CA LEU A 107 -8.49 4.21 30.36
C LEU A 107 -8.66 4.32 31.89
N GLN A 108 -8.07 5.34 32.54
CA GLN A 108 -8.33 5.62 33.95
C GLN A 108 -9.80 5.95 34.23
N ALA A 109 -10.52 6.54 33.27
CA ALA A 109 -11.95 6.81 33.41
C ALA A 109 -12.82 5.53 33.38
N LEU A 110 -12.31 4.45 32.78
CA LEU A 110 -13.02 3.16 32.67
C LEU A 110 -12.80 2.25 33.88
N TYR A 111 -11.63 2.32 34.52
CA TYR A 111 -11.31 1.51 35.70
C TYR A 111 -11.65 2.17 37.04
N GLY A 112 -12.01 3.46 37.05
CA GLY A 112 -12.43 4.19 38.26
C GLY A 112 -13.86 3.94 38.74
N GLN A 113 -14.61 3.04 38.10
CA GLN A 113 -16.02 2.73 38.42
C GLN A 113 -16.27 1.27 38.83
N LEU A 114 -15.23 0.51 39.20
CA LEU A 114 -15.44 -0.79 39.83
C LEU A 114 -15.50 -0.62 41.36
N PRO A 115 -16.64 -0.88 42.01
CA PRO A 115 -16.72 -0.92 43.46
C PRO A 115 -15.71 -1.94 43.98
N GLN A 116 -14.89 -1.55 44.94
CA GLN A 116 -14.11 -2.48 45.74
C GLN A 116 -15.09 -3.09 46.74
N GLU A 117 -15.34 -4.40 46.65
CA GLU A 117 -15.91 -5.18 47.76
C GLU A 117 -14.84 -5.44 48.82
#